data_AF-A0A975IXU1-F1
#
_entry.id   AF-A0A975IXU1-F1
#
_cell.length_a   1.000
_cell.length_b   1.000
_cell.length_c   1.000
_cell.angle_alpha   90.00
_cell.angle_beta   90.00
_cell.angle_gamma   90.00
#
_symmetry.space_group_name_H-M   'P 1'
#
loop_
_entity.id
_entity.type
_entity.pdbx_description
1 polymer ?
#
loop_
_entity_poly.entity_id
_entity_poly.type
_entity_poly.pdbx_seq_one_letter_code
_entity_poly.pdbx_strand_id
1 'polypeptide(L)'
;MADTLPGDSDESRLSYTIRAYGLRPSAHLRGRTRWSRAGINVTDLTNLGNDLAATRLLPSLRNEVLLPRAGESSDHLAGRVRDTLSTSLSHGLPPVVSIRRQALRNGAWITVESHFITVLRVGAVDPTGIQIDYIDPWGGRKCVGHLGIPSESALGLEADLPATPVGRRLVHAGEKTLVTVSAVIGRW
;
A
#
# COMPACT_ATOMS: atom_id res chain seq x y z
N MET A 1 -4.79 -30.45 1.42
CA MET A 1 -4.76 -29.98 0.03
C MET A 1 -4.85 -28.47 0.08
N ALA A 2 -4.00 -27.73 -0.64
CA ALA A 2 -4.10 -26.27 -0.67
C ALA A 2 -5.29 -25.91 -1.56
N ASP A 3 -6.43 -25.58 -0.95
CA ASP A 3 -7.62 -25.14 -1.68
C ASP A 3 -7.33 -23.78 -2.34
N THR A 4 -6.99 -23.87 -3.61
CA THR A 4 -6.73 -22.73 -4.49
C THR A 4 -7.98 -21.87 -4.61
N LEU A 5 -7.79 -20.56 -4.78
CA LEU A 5 -8.89 -19.67 -5.15
C LEU A 5 -9.54 -20.20 -6.45
N PRO A 6 -10.88 -20.20 -6.56
CA PRO A 6 -11.56 -20.59 -7.81
C PRO A 6 -11.00 -19.82 -9.00
N GLY A 7 -10.61 -20.55 -10.05
CA GLY A 7 -9.99 -20.02 -11.26
C GLY A 7 -8.65 -20.67 -11.59
N ASP A 8 -8.42 -20.90 -12.89
CA ASP A 8 -7.23 -21.58 -13.42
C ASP A 8 -6.09 -20.60 -13.75
N SER A 9 -6.38 -19.30 -13.75
CA SER A 9 -5.42 -18.21 -13.97
C SER A 9 -5.50 -17.15 -12.87
N ASP A 10 -4.43 -16.36 -12.68
CA ASP A 10 -4.43 -15.25 -11.72
C ASP A 10 -5.53 -14.23 -12.02
N GLU A 11 -5.84 -13.98 -13.30
CA GLU A 11 -6.93 -13.10 -13.72
C GLU A 11 -8.30 -13.65 -13.29
N SER A 12 -8.54 -14.95 -13.50
CA SER A 12 -9.81 -15.57 -13.12
C SER A 12 -9.98 -15.63 -11.59
N ARG A 13 -8.90 -15.86 -10.84
CA ARG A 13 -8.88 -15.82 -9.37
C ARG A 13 -9.14 -14.43 -8.82
N LEU A 14 -8.54 -13.40 -9.43
CA LEU A 14 -8.80 -12.00 -9.09
C LEU A 14 -10.26 -11.64 -9.40
N SER A 15 -10.76 -12.01 -10.57
CA SER A 15 -12.13 -11.77 -10.99
C SER A 15 -13.15 -12.43 -10.06
N TYR A 16 -12.91 -13.68 -9.66
CA TYR A 16 -13.70 -14.36 -8.65
C TYR A 16 -13.70 -13.60 -7.32
N THR A 17 -12.51 -13.21 -6.84
CA THR A 17 -12.34 -12.49 -5.57
C THR A 17 -13.10 -11.16 -5.57
N ILE A 18 -13.01 -10.39 -6.67
CA ILE A 18 -13.74 -9.12 -6.83
C ILE A 18 -15.24 -9.37 -6.81
N ARG A 19 -15.75 -10.37 -7.55
CA ARG A 19 -17.18 -10.67 -7.60
C ARG A 19 -17.73 -11.13 -6.24
N ALA A 20 -17.00 -12.03 -5.56
CA ALA A 20 -17.44 -12.61 -4.30
C ALA A 20 -17.36 -11.63 -3.11
N TYR A 21 -16.33 -10.78 -3.08
CA TYR A 21 -16.00 -9.98 -1.90
C TYR A 21 -15.84 -8.48 -2.18
N GLY A 22 -15.41 -8.10 -3.39
CA GLY A 22 -15.22 -6.70 -3.79
C GLY A 22 -16.51 -5.97 -4.17
N LEU A 23 -17.54 -6.68 -4.65
CA LEU A 23 -18.84 -6.07 -4.97
C LEU A 23 -19.76 -5.90 -3.74
N ARG A 24 -19.32 -6.32 -2.56
CA ARG A 24 -20.04 -6.06 -1.31
C ARG A 24 -20.07 -4.57 -1.01
N PRO A 25 -21.11 -4.06 -0.32
CA PRO A 25 -21.14 -2.68 0.14
C PRO A 25 -19.93 -2.32 1.00
N SER A 26 -19.39 -1.12 0.82
CA SER A 26 -18.40 -0.55 1.72
C SER A 26 -19.06 -0.20 3.04
N ALA A 27 -18.42 -0.55 4.16
CA ALA A 27 -18.87 -0.16 5.49
C ALA A 27 -18.58 1.33 5.78
N HIS A 28 -17.69 1.96 5.01
CA HIS A 28 -17.18 3.31 5.27
C HIS A 28 -17.59 4.33 4.19
N LEU A 29 -17.96 3.86 2.99
CA LEU A 29 -18.40 4.69 1.88
C LEU A 29 -19.86 4.39 1.52
N ARG A 30 -20.78 5.20 2.04
CA ARG A 30 -22.22 5.02 1.83
C ARG A 30 -22.57 4.99 0.33
N GLY A 31 -23.36 4.00 -0.06
CA GLY A 31 -23.84 3.84 -1.45
C GLY A 31 -22.77 3.35 -2.44
N ARG A 32 -21.59 2.94 -1.96
CA ARG A 32 -20.51 2.42 -2.81
C ARG A 32 -20.19 0.96 -2.50
N THR A 33 -19.77 0.22 -3.51
CA THR A 33 -19.12 -1.07 -3.35
C THR A 33 -17.66 -0.87 -2.92
N ARG A 34 -17.07 -1.90 -2.30
CA ARG A 34 -15.66 -1.89 -1.89
C ARG A 34 -14.72 -1.70 -3.08
N TRP A 35 -14.95 -2.44 -4.16
CA TRP A 35 -14.22 -2.34 -5.41
C TRP A 35 -15.04 -1.61 -6.48
N SER A 36 -14.40 -0.71 -7.22
CA SER A 36 -15.00 0.05 -8.32
C SER A 36 -14.02 0.25 -9.47
N ARG A 37 -14.44 0.95 -10.52
CA ARG A 37 -13.53 1.37 -11.61
C ARG A 37 -12.37 2.25 -11.12
N ALA A 38 -12.55 2.94 -9.98
CA ALA A 38 -11.52 3.73 -9.34
C ALA A 38 -10.64 2.90 -8.37
N GLY A 39 -10.76 1.57 -8.40
CA GLY A 39 -10.06 0.67 -7.49
C GLY A 39 -10.78 0.49 -6.15
N ILE A 40 -9.98 0.25 -5.11
CA ILE A 40 -10.39 -0.08 -3.74
C ILE A 40 -9.54 0.74 -2.75
N ASN A 41 -10.13 1.19 -1.64
CA ASN A 41 -9.38 1.86 -0.58
C ASN A 41 -8.78 0.85 0.42
N VAL A 42 -7.84 1.30 1.25
CA VAL A 42 -7.11 0.47 2.23
C VAL A 42 -8.06 -0.30 3.15
N THR A 43 -9.06 0.38 3.70
CA THR A 43 -9.99 -0.21 4.66
C THR A 43 -10.85 -1.28 4.02
N ASP A 44 -11.38 -1.01 2.83
CA ASP A 44 -12.19 -1.96 2.08
C ASP A 44 -11.36 -3.14 1.54
N LEU A 45 -10.09 -2.93 1.18
CA LEU A 45 -9.17 -4.00 0.81
C LEU A 45 -8.86 -4.90 2.02
N THR A 46 -8.71 -4.30 3.21
CA THR A 46 -8.55 -5.05 4.47
C THR A 46 -9.79 -5.90 4.76
N ASN A 47 -10.99 -5.31 4.65
CA ASN A 47 -12.26 -6.00 4.88
C ASN A 47 -12.47 -7.14 3.87
N LEU A 48 -12.15 -6.91 2.60
CA LEU A 48 -12.17 -7.93 1.55
C LEU A 48 -11.22 -9.09 1.90
N GLY A 49 -9.97 -8.77 2.28
CA GLY A 49 -9.00 -9.78 2.68
C GLY A 49 -9.42 -10.56 3.93
N ASN A 50 -10.10 -9.91 4.88
CA ASN A 50 -10.63 -10.55 6.09
C ASN A 50 -11.82 -11.46 5.79
N ASP A 51 -12.74 -11.06 4.92
CA ASP A 51 -13.81 -11.94 4.47
C ASP A 51 -13.24 -13.21 3.83
N LEU A 52 -12.20 -13.05 3.00
CA LEU A 52 -11.50 -14.16 2.38
C LEU A 52 -10.78 -15.05 3.41
N ALA A 53 -10.09 -14.44 4.38
CA ALA A 53 -9.38 -15.14 5.44
C ALA A 53 -10.34 -15.94 6.35
N ALA A 54 -11.49 -15.36 6.69
CA ALA A 54 -12.49 -15.98 7.57
C ALA A 54 -13.03 -17.29 6.97
N THR A 55 -13.31 -17.33 5.66
CA THR A 55 -13.75 -18.57 4.98
C THR A 55 -12.73 -19.71 5.04
N ARG A 56 -11.47 -19.40 5.38
CA ARG A 56 -10.36 -20.35 5.45
C ARG A 56 -9.74 -20.46 6.84
N LEU A 57 -10.38 -19.90 7.87
CA LEU A 57 -9.86 -19.89 9.24
C LEU A 57 -8.44 -19.31 9.34
N LEU A 58 -8.09 -18.37 8.45
CA LEU A 58 -6.80 -17.69 8.47
C LEU A 58 -6.83 -16.49 9.42
N PRO A 59 -5.68 -16.12 10.03
CA PRO A 59 -5.61 -14.92 10.86
C PRO A 59 -6.00 -13.65 10.09
N SER A 60 -6.77 -12.80 10.78
CA SER A 60 -7.23 -11.52 10.25
C SER A 60 -6.07 -10.58 9.93
N LEU A 61 -6.26 -9.82 8.86
CA LEU A 61 -5.47 -8.68 8.46
C LEU A 61 -5.85 -7.44 9.26
N ARG A 62 -4.86 -6.58 9.49
CA ARG A 62 -5.00 -5.24 10.06
C ARG A 62 -4.44 -4.22 9.08
N ASN A 63 -4.88 -2.98 9.20
CA ASN A 63 -4.23 -1.85 8.52
C ASN A 63 -3.75 -0.81 9.53
N GLU A 64 -2.67 -0.11 9.17
CA GLU A 64 -2.10 1.00 9.93
C GLU A 64 -1.83 2.18 9.00
N VAL A 65 -2.03 3.39 9.51
CA VAL A 65 -1.65 4.64 8.84
C VAL A 65 -0.17 4.93 9.09
N LEU A 66 0.58 5.12 8.01
CA LEU A 66 2.04 5.33 8.02
C LEU A 66 2.44 6.79 7.86
N LEU A 67 1.68 7.70 8.48
CA LEU A 67 1.97 9.13 8.51
C LEU A 67 2.65 9.50 9.84
N PRO A 68 3.40 10.62 9.91
CA PRO A 68 3.98 11.11 11.15
C PRO A 68 2.91 11.33 12.21
N ARG A 69 3.20 10.91 13.45
CA ARG A 69 2.42 11.25 14.64
C ARG A 69 2.85 12.62 15.17
N ALA A 70 2.02 13.24 15.99
CA ALA A 70 2.36 14.53 16.61
C ALA A 70 3.68 14.43 17.40
N GLY A 71 4.67 15.25 17.03
CA GLY A 71 6.00 15.25 17.65
C GLY A 71 6.92 14.09 17.24
N GLU A 72 6.53 13.24 16.29
CA GLU A 72 7.38 12.15 15.78
C GLU A 72 8.45 12.70 14.84
N SER A 73 9.72 12.38 15.09
CA SER A 73 10.81 12.68 14.17
C SER A 73 10.74 11.77 12.95
N SER A 74 11.34 12.19 11.83
CA SER A 74 11.40 11.37 10.62
C SER A 74 12.12 10.05 10.83
N ASP A 75 13.18 10.02 11.66
CA ASP A 75 13.90 8.79 12.00
C ASP A 75 13.02 7.80 12.77
N HIS A 76 12.21 8.30 13.71
CA HIS A 76 11.27 7.47 14.46
C HIS A 76 10.15 6.95 13.55
N LEU A 77 9.66 7.77 12.61
CA LEU A 77 8.71 7.31 11.59
C LEU A 77 9.33 6.21 10.73
N ALA A 78 10.59 6.36 10.29
CA ALA A 78 11.30 5.34 9.52
C ALA A 78 11.44 4.03 10.32
N GLY A 79 11.88 4.12 11.57
CA GLY A 79 11.94 2.98 12.49
C GLY A 79 10.60 2.26 12.61
N ARG A 80 9.52 3.00 12.88
CA ARG A 80 8.16 2.45 13.01
C ARG A 80 7.69 1.79 11.72
N VAL A 81 7.86 2.43 10.55
CA VAL A 81 7.49 1.85 9.26
C VAL A 81 8.26 0.55 9.03
N ARG A 82 9.58 0.54 9.25
CA ARG A 82 10.42 -0.65 9.11
C ARG A 82 9.94 -1.78 10.01
N ASP A 83 9.62 -1.49 11.27
CA ASP A 83 9.20 -2.49 12.25
C ASP A 83 7.81 -3.05 11.94
N THR A 84 6.86 -2.22 11.53
CA THR A 84 5.54 -2.69 11.07
C THR A 84 5.67 -3.62 9.86
N LEU A 85 6.50 -3.26 8.88
CA LEU A 85 6.74 -4.11 7.70
C LEU A 85 7.44 -5.42 8.07
N SER A 86 8.46 -5.36 8.93
CA SER A 86 9.22 -6.52 9.39
C SER A 86 8.35 -7.49 10.19
N THR A 87 7.47 -6.98 11.04
CA THR A 87 6.54 -7.78 11.85
C THR A 87 5.56 -8.55 10.96
N SER A 88 4.99 -7.89 9.94
CA SER A 88 4.09 -8.60 9.02
C SER A 88 4.81 -9.73 8.27
N LEU A 89 6.04 -9.47 7.82
CA LEU A 89 6.88 -10.47 7.15
C LEU A 89 7.21 -11.65 8.09
N SER A 90 7.57 -11.39 9.35
CA SER A 90 7.87 -12.45 10.32
C SER A 90 6.63 -13.28 10.67
N HIS A 91 5.44 -12.70 10.57
CA HIS A 91 4.15 -13.39 10.70
C HIS A 91 3.71 -14.12 9.40
N GLY A 92 4.62 -14.26 8.42
CA GLY A 92 4.40 -15.02 7.19
C GLY A 92 3.47 -14.34 6.19
N LEU A 93 3.27 -13.01 6.29
CA LEU A 93 2.45 -12.26 5.35
C LEU A 93 3.23 -11.07 4.77
N PRO A 94 3.56 -11.09 3.47
CA PRO A 94 4.05 -9.92 2.75
C PRO A 94 3.06 -8.74 2.89
N PRO A 95 3.46 -7.62 3.53
CA PRO A 95 2.55 -6.51 3.74
C PRO A 95 2.25 -5.78 2.42
N VAL A 96 1.01 -5.32 2.28
CA VAL A 96 0.54 -4.52 1.14
C VAL A 96 0.56 -3.06 1.54
N VAL A 97 1.41 -2.26 0.90
CA VAL A 97 1.64 -0.85 1.22
C VAL A 97 0.90 0.03 0.22
N SER A 98 0.11 0.97 0.73
CA SER A 98 -0.53 2.03 -0.04
C SER A 98 0.45 3.18 -0.23
N ILE A 99 0.79 3.45 -1.49
CA ILE A 99 1.58 4.61 -1.90
C ILE A 99 0.69 5.66 -2.58
N ARG A 100 1.06 6.93 -2.46
CA ARG A 100 0.30 8.06 -3.01
C ARG A 100 1.23 9.00 -3.74
N ARG A 101 0.97 9.25 -5.02
CA ARG A 101 1.58 10.40 -5.68
C ARG A 101 0.92 11.67 -5.19
N GLN A 102 1.74 12.59 -4.73
CA GLN A 102 1.32 13.92 -4.31
C GLN A 102 1.87 14.97 -5.29
N ALA A 103 1.12 16.07 -5.44
CA ALA A 103 1.58 17.26 -6.15
C ALA A 103 1.31 18.49 -5.28
N LEU A 104 2.25 19.42 -5.25
CA LEU A 104 2.08 20.70 -4.56
C LEU A 104 1.28 21.64 -5.45
N ARG A 105 0.02 21.89 -5.11
CA ARG A 105 -0.87 22.81 -5.83
C ARG A 105 -1.44 23.84 -4.87
N ASN A 106 -1.37 25.11 -5.26
CA ASN A 106 -1.87 26.23 -4.44
C ASN A 106 -1.34 26.20 -2.99
N GLY A 107 -0.06 25.84 -2.81
CA GLY A 107 0.59 25.75 -1.49
C GLY A 107 0.23 24.52 -0.65
N ALA A 108 -0.55 23.57 -1.18
CA ALA A 108 -0.95 22.36 -0.47
C ALA A 108 -0.56 21.07 -1.23
N TRP A 109 -0.07 20.07 -0.51
CA TRP A 109 0.15 18.73 -1.06
C TRP A 109 -1.18 18.02 -1.25
N ILE A 110 -1.55 17.76 -2.50
CA ILE A 110 -2.77 17.03 -2.86
C ILE A 110 -2.43 15.63 -3.36
N THR A 111 -3.25 14.63 -3.02
CA THR A 111 -3.10 13.29 -3.60
C THR A 111 -3.66 13.29 -5.02
N VAL A 112 -2.82 12.90 -5.98
CA VAL A 112 -3.17 12.84 -7.41
C VAL A 112 -3.66 11.43 -7.77
N GLU A 113 -2.91 10.41 -7.34
CA GLU A 113 -3.25 9.00 -7.57
C GLU A 113 -2.66 8.15 -6.43
N SER A 114 -3.33 7.05 -6.12
CA SER A 114 -2.86 6.05 -5.15
C SER A 114 -2.68 4.70 -5.82
N HIS A 115 -1.74 3.92 -5.31
CA HIS A 115 -1.47 2.56 -5.77
C HIS A 115 -1.05 1.67 -4.60
N PHE A 116 -1.03 0.36 -4.82
CA PHE A 116 -0.58 -0.61 -3.83
C PHE A 116 0.63 -1.39 -4.34
N ILE A 117 1.60 -1.61 -3.46
CA ILE A 117 2.72 -2.52 -3.69
C ILE A 117 2.75 -3.60 -2.62
N THR A 118 3.32 -4.77 -2.91
CA THR A 118 3.53 -5.82 -1.92
C THR A 118 5.01 -5.88 -1.55
N VAL A 119 5.35 -5.63 -0.29
CA VAL A 119 6.74 -5.66 0.18
C VAL A 119 7.15 -7.09 0.48
N LEU A 120 8.29 -7.51 -0.07
CA LEU A 120 8.86 -8.85 0.07
C LEU A 120 9.99 -8.89 1.12
N ARG A 121 10.80 -7.84 1.17
CA ARG A 121 11.92 -7.70 2.11
C ARG A 121 12.08 -6.24 2.50
N VAL A 122 12.57 -6.02 3.71
CA VAL A 122 12.84 -4.70 4.27
C VAL A 122 14.25 -4.68 4.86
N GLY A 123 15.03 -3.67 4.50
CA GLY A 123 16.39 -3.46 4.98
C GLY A 123 16.43 -2.93 6.42
N ALA A 124 17.65 -2.65 6.87
CA ALA A 124 17.85 -1.81 8.05
C ALA A 124 17.48 -0.35 7.73
N VAL A 125 17.18 0.42 8.78
CA VAL A 125 17.09 1.88 8.66
C VAL A 125 18.51 2.43 8.59
N ASP A 126 18.77 3.30 7.62
CA ASP A 126 20.00 4.08 7.49
C ASP A 126 19.66 5.59 7.45
N PRO A 127 20.65 6.50 7.45
CA PRO A 127 20.40 7.94 7.43
C PRO A 127 19.61 8.45 6.20
N THR A 128 19.55 7.68 5.13
CA THR A 128 18.79 8.03 3.92
C THR A 128 17.36 7.47 3.97
N GLY A 129 17.15 6.34 4.64
CA GLY A 129 15.84 5.70 4.74
C GLY A 129 15.93 4.18 4.85
N ILE A 130 15.06 3.48 4.12
CA ILE A 130 14.93 2.01 4.18
C ILE A 130 14.88 1.45 2.77
N GLN A 131 15.80 0.55 2.43
CA GLN A 131 15.69 -0.23 1.19
C GLN A 131 14.59 -1.29 1.30
N ILE A 132 13.80 -1.48 0.25
CA ILE A 132 12.78 -2.53 0.16
C ILE A 132 12.90 -3.31 -1.14
N ASP A 133 12.59 -4.60 -1.07
CA ASP A 133 12.23 -5.40 -2.25
C ASP A 133 10.72 -5.51 -2.29
N TYR A 134 10.10 -5.28 -3.45
CA TYR A 134 8.65 -5.27 -3.57
C TYR A 134 8.18 -5.86 -4.91
N ILE A 135 6.89 -6.15 -4.99
CA ILE A 135 6.18 -6.45 -6.23
C ILE A 135 5.27 -5.26 -6.52
N ASP A 136 5.41 -4.70 -7.71
CA ASP A 136 4.37 -3.84 -8.30
C ASP A 136 3.34 -4.74 -8.99
N PRO A 137 2.05 -4.69 -8.60
CA PRO A 137 0.97 -5.37 -9.32
C PRO A 137 0.92 -4.99 -10.80
N TRP A 138 1.39 -3.80 -11.18
CA TRP A 138 1.60 -3.44 -12.58
C TRP A 138 2.83 -4.16 -13.13
N GLY A 139 2.56 -5.24 -13.87
CA GLY A 139 3.58 -6.05 -14.51
C GLY A 139 4.12 -7.20 -13.64
N GLY A 140 3.76 -7.27 -12.36
CA GLY A 140 4.00 -8.44 -11.50
C GLY A 140 5.48 -8.78 -11.28
N ARG A 141 6.38 -7.80 -11.44
CA ARG A 141 7.83 -8.00 -11.34
C ARG A 141 8.33 -7.69 -9.93
N LYS A 142 9.38 -8.41 -9.53
CA LYS A 142 10.17 -8.05 -8.34
C LYS A 142 11.00 -6.82 -8.66
N CYS A 143 10.96 -5.84 -7.77
CA CYS A 143 11.60 -4.55 -7.90
C CYS A 143 12.33 -4.20 -6.60
N VAL A 144 13.29 -3.29 -6.71
CA VAL A 144 13.97 -2.68 -5.56
C VAL A 144 13.55 -1.22 -5.51
N GLY A 145 13.35 -0.72 -4.29
CA GLY A 145 12.97 0.66 -4.03
C GLY A 145 13.51 1.14 -2.69
N HIS A 146 13.26 2.41 -2.41
CA HIS A 146 13.74 3.05 -1.20
C HIS A 146 12.64 3.91 -0.57
N LEU A 147 12.51 3.81 0.75
CA LEU A 147 11.61 4.62 1.56
C LEU A 147 12.44 5.66 2.31
N GLY A 148 12.60 6.83 1.71
CA GLY A 148 13.43 7.91 2.19
C GLY A 148 12.74 8.81 3.22
N ILE A 149 13.56 9.42 4.08
CA ILE A 149 13.11 10.54 4.90
C ILE A 149 12.88 11.73 3.95
N PRO A 150 11.66 12.30 3.92
CA PRO A 150 11.34 13.33 2.94
C PRO A 150 12.21 14.57 3.18
N SER A 151 12.70 15.16 2.10
CA SER A 151 13.48 16.40 2.12
C SER A 151 12.65 17.63 2.52
N GLU A 152 11.33 17.49 2.58
CA GLU A 152 10.35 18.54 2.87
C GLU A 152 9.22 18.01 3.75
N SER A 153 8.30 18.89 4.19
CA SER A 153 7.13 18.51 5.00
C SER A 153 6.07 17.74 4.19
N ALA A 154 6.46 16.59 3.64
CA ALA A 154 5.56 15.63 3.02
C ALA A 154 4.77 14.87 4.11
N LEU A 155 3.66 14.25 3.71
CA LEU A 155 2.76 13.58 4.67
C LEU A 155 3.31 12.25 5.21
N GLY A 156 4.49 11.79 4.80
CA GLY A 156 5.07 10.49 5.20
C GLY A 156 6.45 10.27 4.57
N LEU A 157 7.00 9.05 4.70
CA LEU A 157 8.25 8.70 4.03
C LEU A 157 8.09 8.80 2.51
N GLU A 158 9.09 9.36 1.85
CA GLU A 158 9.15 9.45 0.40
C GLU A 158 9.48 8.07 -0.18
N ALA A 159 8.76 7.65 -1.21
CA ALA A 159 8.95 6.35 -1.85
C ALA A 159 9.60 6.55 -3.22
N ASP A 160 10.90 6.27 -3.33
CA ASP A 160 11.59 6.16 -4.60
C ASP A 160 11.40 4.76 -5.18
N LEU A 161 10.45 4.65 -6.10
CA LEU A 161 9.99 3.42 -6.72
C LEU A 161 10.08 3.55 -8.25
N PRO A 162 11.28 3.42 -8.85
CA PRO A 162 11.50 3.75 -10.27
C PRO A 162 10.67 2.88 -11.23
N ALA A 163 10.33 1.66 -10.80
CA ALA A 163 9.49 0.73 -11.57
C ALA A 163 7.97 0.99 -11.41
N THR A 164 7.55 1.89 -10.51
CA THR A 164 6.14 2.15 -10.17
C THR A 164 5.73 3.56 -10.57
N PRO A 165 5.31 3.82 -11.82
CA PRO A 165 5.04 5.16 -12.33
C PRO A 165 3.67 5.73 -11.91
N VAL A 166 3.20 5.42 -10.69
CA VAL A 166 1.89 5.84 -10.16
C VAL A 166 1.68 7.34 -10.37
N GLY A 167 0.56 7.75 -10.94
CA GLY A 167 0.17 9.15 -11.09
C GLY A 167 1.03 10.00 -12.01
N ARG A 168 2.12 9.48 -12.61
CA ARG A 168 3.11 10.31 -13.32
C ARG A 168 2.49 11.11 -14.47
N ARG A 169 1.52 10.53 -15.17
CA ARG A 169 0.78 11.15 -16.29
C ARG A 169 -0.23 12.22 -15.87
N LEU A 170 -0.54 12.33 -14.57
CA LEU A 170 -1.56 13.23 -14.01
C LEU A 170 -0.95 14.49 -13.37
N VAL A 171 0.39 14.58 -13.38
CA VAL A 171 1.17 15.72 -12.91
C VAL A 171 1.46 16.66 -14.08
N HIS A 172 1.29 17.96 -13.88
CA HIS A 172 1.61 18.96 -14.89
C HIS A 172 3.12 19.23 -14.97
N ALA A 173 3.60 19.66 -16.13
CA ALA A 173 5.02 19.99 -16.32
C ALA A 173 5.45 21.08 -15.31
N GLY A 174 6.58 20.86 -14.63
CA GLY A 174 7.10 21.77 -13.62
C GLY A 174 6.43 21.68 -12.25
N GLU A 175 5.40 20.84 -12.06
CA GLU A 175 4.84 20.62 -10.73
C GLU A 175 5.82 19.89 -9.83
N LYS A 176 5.91 20.37 -8.59
CA LYS A 176 6.57 19.64 -7.53
C LYS A 176 5.74 18.43 -7.16
N THR A 177 6.34 17.25 -7.24
CA THR A 177 5.68 15.98 -6.98
C THR A 177 6.59 15.05 -6.21
N LEU A 178 5.99 14.20 -5.38
CA LEU A 178 6.65 13.13 -4.67
C LEU A 178 5.69 11.96 -4.53
N VAL A 179 6.19 10.79 -4.17
CA VAL A 179 5.36 9.64 -3.80
C VAL A 179 5.57 9.39 -2.32
N THR A 180 4.51 9.22 -1.53
CA THR A 180 4.62 8.87 -0.11
C THR A 180 4.02 7.51 0.19
N VAL A 181 4.58 6.83 1.19
CA VAL A 181 3.86 5.75 1.89
C VAL A 181 2.76 6.37 2.76
N SER A 182 1.59 5.75 2.77
CA SER A 182 0.41 6.31 3.44
C SER A 182 -0.24 5.36 4.43
N ALA A 183 -0.27 4.07 4.11
CA ALA A 183 -0.83 3.04 4.95
C ALA A 183 -0.26 1.68 4.56
N VAL A 184 -0.43 0.70 5.43
CA VAL A 184 -0.06 -0.70 5.19
C VAL A 184 -1.17 -1.62 5.65
N ILE A 185 -1.33 -2.74 4.95
CA ILE A 185 -2.15 -3.88 5.35
C ILE A 185 -1.20 -5.04 5.64
N GLY A 186 -1.34 -5.68 6.80
CA GLY A 186 -0.49 -6.78 7.19
C GLY A 186 -0.98 -7.50 8.43
N ARG A 187 -0.06 -8.16 9.14
CA ARG A 187 -0.31 -8.89 10.38
C ARG A 187 0.63 -8.44 11.49
N TRP A 188 0.06 -8.09 12.64
CA TRP A 188 0.74 -7.74 13.89
C TRP A 188 -0.27 -7.80 15.04
#